data_AF-A0A970SUZ9-F1
#
_entry.id   AF-A0A970SUZ9-F1
#
_cell.length_a   1.000
_cell.length_b   1.000
_cell.length_c   1.000
_cell.angle_alpha   90.00
_cell.angle_beta   90.00
_cell.angle_gamma   90.00
#
_symmetry.space_group_name_H-M   'P 1'
#
loop_
_entity.id
_entity.type
_entity.pdbx_description
1 polymer ?
#
loop_
_entity_poly.entity_id
_entity_poly.type
_entity_poly.pdbx_seq_one_letter_code
_entity_poly.pdbx_strand_id
1 'polypeptide(L)'
;MKNKNRFFWSYIALVLLFGLGMWQSVSTDGSFGVGLMAGAIGAFVALSFKQARMRRLEAQGMNVYDERVWFVAGRAAYAAYVTFALGCALVVLLGSIWGPQVLVNPYNLLGVALSILVLLYVVYYHYYNARS
;
A
#
# COMPACT_ATOMS: atom_id res chain seq x y z
N MET A 1 13.48 -6.21 -16.20
CA MET A 1 14.48 -5.85 -15.16
C MET A 1 14.81 -7.10 -14.34
N LYS A 2 16.09 -7.48 -14.19
CA LYS A 2 16.49 -8.63 -13.36
C LYS A 2 15.95 -8.45 -11.93
N ASN A 3 15.36 -9.49 -11.32
CA ASN A 3 14.73 -9.44 -9.98
C ASN A 3 15.60 -8.76 -8.90
N LYS A 4 16.92 -8.92 -8.97
CA LYS A 4 17.90 -8.28 -8.09
C LYS A 4 17.81 -6.73 -8.10
N ASN A 5 17.52 -6.13 -9.26
CA ASN A 5 17.40 -4.68 -9.40
C ASN A 5 16.13 -4.14 -8.74
N ARG A 6 15.02 -4.88 -8.80
CA ARG A 6 13.72 -4.44 -8.25
C ARG A 6 13.73 -4.39 -6.73
N PHE A 7 14.42 -5.33 -6.08
CA PHE A 7 14.62 -5.31 -4.63
C PHE A 7 15.55 -4.18 -4.18
N PHE A 8 16.63 -3.94 -4.94
CA PHE A 8 17.54 -2.83 -4.66
C PHE A 8 16.81 -1.48 -4.66
N TRP A 9 15.97 -1.23 -5.67
CA TRP A 9 15.12 -0.03 -5.71
C TRP A 9 14.12 0.04 -4.56
N SER A 10 13.57 -1.09 -4.13
CA SER A 10 12.65 -1.13 -2.98
C SER A 10 13.37 -0.74 -1.69
N TYR A 11 14.60 -1.20 -1.46
CA TYR A 11 15.39 -0.82 -0.28
C TYR A 11 15.82 0.65 -0.30
N ILE A 12 16.21 1.17 -1.47
CA ILE A 12 16.50 2.61 -1.62
C ILE A 12 15.28 3.44 -1.26
N ALA A 13 14.10 3.07 -1.77
CA ALA A 13 12.86 3.76 -1.45
C ALA A 13 12.54 3.74 0.05
N LEU A 14 12.77 2.61 0.73
CA LEU A 14 12.56 2.50 2.18
C LEU A 14 13.54 3.38 2.97
N VAL A 15 14.81 3.41 2.59
CA VAL A 15 15.84 4.25 3.24
C VAL A 15 15.50 5.74 3.05
N LEU A 16 15.06 6.12 1.84
CA LEU A 16 14.62 7.49 1.56
C LEU A 16 13.38 7.86 2.39
N LEU A 17 12.36 6.99 2.45
CA LEU A 17 11.16 7.22 3.25
C LEU A 17 11.49 7.36 4.74
N PHE A 18 12.38 6.51 5.25
CA PHE A 18 12.81 6.56 6.63
C PHE A 18 13.63 7.83 6.94
N GLY A 19 14.53 8.22 6.04
CA GLY A 19 15.31 9.46 6.14
C GLY A 19 14.43 10.71 6.09
N LEU A 20 13.44 10.74 5.19
CA LEU A 20 12.43 11.80 5.13
C LEU A 20 11.58 11.86 6.41
N GLY A 21 11.19 10.70 6.94
CA GLY A 21 10.46 10.62 8.21
C GLY A 21 11.27 11.15 9.40
N MET A 22 12.58 10.86 9.45
CA MET A 22 13.48 11.43 10.47
C MET A 22 13.61 12.94 10.32
N TRP A 23 13.87 13.44 9.10
CA TRP A 23 13.99 14.88 8.86
C TRP A 23 12.72 15.64 9.24
N GLN A 24 11.55 15.09 8.90
CA GLN A 24 10.26 15.69 9.20
C GLN A 24 9.93 15.66 10.69
N SER A 25 10.31 14.61 11.41
CA SER A 25 10.12 14.51 12.87
C SER A 25 10.90 15.58 13.63
N VAL A 26 12.04 16.03 13.08
CA VAL A 26 12.87 17.08 13.67
C VAL A 26 12.40 18.49 13.24
N SER A 27 11.83 18.63 12.04
CA SER A 27 11.52 19.93 11.43
C SER A 27 10.07 20.39 11.62
N THR A 28 9.14 19.49 11.98
CA THR A 28 7.69 19.77 12.11
C THR A 28 7.06 18.98 13.26
N ASP A 29 5.77 19.23 13.57
CA ASP A 29 4.97 18.45 14.52
C ASP A 29 5.10 16.95 14.21
N GLY A 30 5.83 16.22 15.06
CA GLY A 30 6.48 14.94 14.73
C GLY A 30 5.57 13.76 14.39
N SER A 31 4.25 13.92 14.41
CA SER A 31 3.27 12.84 14.18
C SER A 31 3.36 12.24 12.78
N PHE A 32 3.56 13.06 11.74
CA PHE A 32 3.67 12.56 10.36
C PHE A 32 5.01 11.85 10.11
N GLY A 33 6.10 12.39 10.66
CA GLY A 33 7.43 11.79 10.52
C GLY A 33 7.52 10.42 11.18
N VAL A 34 6.92 10.26 12.36
CA VAL A 34 6.76 8.96 13.04
C VAL A 34 5.95 7.98 12.18
N GLY A 35 4.88 8.45 11.54
CA GLY A 35 4.06 7.64 10.62
C GLY A 35 4.86 7.11 9.42
N LEU A 36 5.68 7.96 8.78
CA LEU A 36 6.56 7.54 7.69
C LEU A 36 7.59 6.51 8.13
N MET A 37 8.23 6.73 9.29
CA MET A 37 9.23 5.81 9.83
C MET A 37 8.60 4.45 10.17
N ALA A 38 7.45 4.44 10.84
CA ALA A 38 6.71 3.22 11.16
C ALA A 38 6.27 2.47 9.90
N GLY A 39 5.79 3.20 8.88
CA GLY A 39 5.43 2.63 7.58
C GLY A 39 6.62 1.99 6.86
N ALA A 40 7.78 2.65 6.85
CA ALA A 40 9.00 2.13 6.26
C ALA A 40 9.49 0.86 6.97
N ILE A 41 9.48 0.84 8.31
CA ILE A 41 9.82 -0.36 9.10
C ILE A 41 8.84 -1.51 8.80
N GLY A 42 7.54 -1.23 8.83
CA GLY A 42 6.51 -2.24 8.54
C GLY A 42 6.67 -2.84 7.13
N ALA A 43 6.90 -1.99 6.13
CA ALA A 43 7.16 -2.42 4.76
C ALA A 43 8.45 -3.26 4.65
N PHE A 44 9.52 -2.89 5.36
CA PHE A 44 10.76 -3.67 5.41
C PHE A 44 10.54 -5.08 5.98
N VAL A 45 9.80 -5.19 7.08
CA VAL A 45 9.47 -6.49 7.71
C VAL A 45 8.64 -7.35 6.75
N ALA A 46 7.61 -6.77 6.13
CA ALA A 46 6.77 -7.47 5.16
C ALA A 46 7.57 -7.96 3.93
N LEU A 47 8.47 -7.12 3.40
CA LEU A 47 9.38 -7.50 2.31
C LEU A 47 10.31 -8.65 2.71
N SER A 48 10.84 -8.63 3.93
CA SER A 48 11.73 -9.66 4.45
C SER A 48 11.01 -11.01 4.57
N PHE A 49 9.79 -11.02 5.11
CA PHE A 49 8.97 -12.23 5.16
C PHE A 49 8.61 -12.75 3.77
N LYS A 50 8.25 -11.85 2.84
CA LYS A 50 7.97 -12.24 1.45
C LYS A 50 9.18 -12.88 0.79
N GLN A 51 10.38 -12.31 0.96
CA GLN A 51 11.61 -12.88 0.42
C GLN A 51 11.94 -14.24 1.02
N ALA A 52 11.83 -14.38 2.34
CA ALA A 52 12.02 -15.66 3.01
C ALA A 52 11.04 -16.72 2.50
N ARG A 53 9.78 -16.34 2.28
CA ARG A 53 8.77 -17.24 1.70
C ARG A 53 9.13 -17.63 0.27
N MET A 54 9.45 -16.68 -0.62
CA MET A 54 9.78 -16.99 -2.02
C MET A 54 10.98 -17.94 -2.13
N ARG A 55 12.04 -17.74 -1.33
CA ARG A 55 13.19 -18.66 -1.29
C ARG A 55 12.79 -20.09 -0.88
N ARG A 56 11.85 -20.23 0.05
CA ARG A 56 11.31 -21.55 0.46
C ARG A 56 10.51 -22.21 -0.67
N LEU A 57 9.67 -21.44 -1.36
CA LEU A 57 8.87 -21.95 -2.49
C LEU A 57 9.77 -22.36 -3.67
N GLU A 58 10.81 -21.57 -3.96
CA GLU A 58 11.83 -21.90 -4.98
C GLU A 58 12.60 -23.17 -4.60
N ALA A 59 13.02 -23.31 -3.33
CA ALA A 59 13.71 -24.51 -2.85
C ALA A 59 12.84 -25.78 -2.91
N GLN A 60 11.52 -25.62 -2.85
CA GLN A 60 10.54 -26.72 -3.00
C GLN A 60 10.23 -27.03 -4.47
N GLY A 61 10.88 -26.35 -5.43
CA GLY A 61 10.63 -26.54 -6.86
C GLY A 61 9.26 -26.03 -7.33
N MET A 62 8.56 -25.24 -6.52
CA MET A 62 7.24 -24.72 -6.86
C MET A 62 7.34 -23.46 -7.72
N ASN A 63 6.43 -23.31 -8.69
CA ASN A 63 6.35 -22.10 -9.48
C ASN A 63 5.83 -20.93 -8.63
N VAL A 64 6.72 -19.99 -8.30
CA VAL A 64 6.41 -18.79 -7.52
C VAL A 64 5.51 -17.80 -8.28
N TYR A 65 5.51 -17.89 -9.61
CA TYR A 65 4.75 -17.03 -10.51
C TYR A 65 3.64 -17.82 -11.19
N ASP A 66 2.72 -18.33 -10.37
CA ASP A 66 1.51 -18.97 -10.86
C ASP A 66 0.55 -17.92 -11.46
N GLU A 67 -0.01 -18.24 -12.63
CA GLU A 67 -0.99 -17.43 -13.34
C GLU A 67 -2.24 -17.17 -12.49
N ARG A 68 -2.58 -18.12 -11.61
CA ARG A 68 -3.69 -17.97 -10.66
C ARG A 68 -3.51 -16.77 -9.73
N VAL A 69 -2.28 -16.52 -9.27
CA VAL A 69 -1.97 -15.40 -8.38
C VAL A 69 -2.19 -14.07 -9.10
N TRP A 70 -1.82 -14.00 -10.38
CA TRP A 70 -2.08 -12.82 -11.21
C TRP A 70 -3.57 -12.59 -11.44
N PHE A 71 -4.34 -13.64 -11.67
CA PHE A 71 -5.79 -13.54 -11.82
C PHE A 71 -6.47 -13.03 -10.54
N VAL A 72 -6.11 -13.60 -9.38
CA VAL A 72 -6.62 -13.15 -8.07
C VAL A 72 -6.23 -11.70 -7.79
N ALA A 73 -4.98 -11.33 -8.06
CA ALA A 73 -4.51 -9.95 -7.90
C ALA A 73 -5.26 -8.96 -8.80
N GLY A 74 -5.50 -9.31 -10.07
CA GLY A 74 -6.26 -8.48 -11.00
C GLY A 74 -7.70 -8.26 -10.54
N ARG A 75 -8.38 -9.33 -10.10
CA ARG A 75 -9.74 -9.26 -9.58
C ARG A 75 -9.82 -8.44 -8.29
N ALA A 76 -8.84 -8.56 -7.40
CA ALA A 76 -8.73 -7.77 -6.20
C ALA A 76 -8.52 -6.27 -6.50
N ALA A 77 -7.64 -5.95 -7.44
CA ALA A 77 -7.38 -4.58 -7.88
C ALA A 77 -8.63 -3.92 -8.47
N TYR A 78 -9.37 -4.64 -9.31
CA TYR A 78 -10.62 -4.14 -9.87
C TYR A 78 -11.67 -3.87 -8.80
N ALA A 79 -11.90 -4.82 -7.90
CA ALA A 79 -12.87 -4.65 -6.81
C ALA A 79 -12.51 -3.49 -5.87
N ALA A 80 -11.23 -3.35 -5.53
CA ALA A 80 -10.73 -2.24 -4.71
C ALA A 80 -10.95 -0.90 -5.40
N TYR A 81 -10.60 -0.79 -6.69
CA TYR A 81 -10.79 0.43 -7.47
C TYR A 81 -12.27 0.84 -7.56
N VAL A 82 -13.16 -0.10 -7.90
CA VAL A 82 -14.60 0.19 -8.01
C VAL A 82 -15.18 0.63 -6.67
N THR A 83 -14.84 -0.09 -5.59
CA THR A 83 -15.31 0.26 -4.23
C THR A 83 -14.81 1.64 -3.80
N PHE A 84 -13.55 1.93 -4.08
CA PHE A 84 -12.94 3.22 -3.78
C PHE A 84 -13.59 4.36 -4.58
N ALA A 85 -13.81 4.17 -5.89
CA ALA A 85 -14.46 5.15 -6.75
C ALA A 85 -15.91 5.44 -6.29
N LEU A 86 -16.66 4.40 -5.92
CA LEU A 86 -17.99 4.57 -5.34
C LEU A 86 -17.95 5.33 -4.01
N GLY A 87 -16.97 5.03 -3.14
CA GLY A 87 -16.75 5.78 -1.91
C GLY A 87 -16.46 7.26 -2.15
N CYS A 88 -15.57 7.57 -3.10
CA CYS A 88 -15.29 8.95 -3.51
C CYS A 88 -16.54 9.66 -4.04
N ALA A 89 -17.32 9.00 -4.89
CA ALA A 89 -18.55 9.56 -5.44
C ALA A 89 -19.57 9.89 -4.33
N LEU A 90 -19.71 9.00 -3.34
CA LEU A 90 -20.56 9.25 -2.16
C LEU A 90 -20.08 10.45 -1.34
N VAL A 91 -18.78 10.56 -1.09
CA VAL A 91 -18.21 11.71 -0.35
C VAL A 91 -18.48 13.02 -1.09
N VAL A 92 -18.29 13.05 -2.42
CA VAL A 92 -18.56 14.23 -3.24
C VAL A 92 -20.05 14.59 -3.24
N LEU A 93 -20.94 13.60 -3.32
CA LEU A 93 -22.38 13.80 -3.30
C LEU A 93 -22.87 14.34 -1.95
N LEU A 94 -22.36 13.80 -0.84
CA LEU A 94 -22.66 14.33 0.49
C LEU A 94 -22.10 15.75 0.66
N GLY A 95 -20.89 15.98 0.18
CA GLY A 95 -20.25 17.30 0.21
C GLY A 95 -20.97 18.35 -0.63
N SER A 96 -21.66 17.97 -1.71
CA SER A 96 -22.42 18.92 -2.53
C SER A 96 -23.70 19.42 -1.83
N ILE A 97 -24.25 18.65 -0.89
CA ILE A 97 -25.45 19.02 -0.13
C ILE A 97 -25.10 19.96 1.02
N TRP A 98 -24.06 19.64 1.80
CA TRP A 98 -23.70 20.41 3.00
C TRP A 98 -22.60 21.45 2.78
N GLY A 99 -21.97 21.47 1.60
CA GLY A 99 -20.78 22.29 1.36
C GLY A 99 -19.54 21.80 2.14
N PRO A 100 -18.36 22.36 1.86
CA PRO A 100 -17.12 21.98 2.54
C PRO A 100 -17.16 22.43 4.01
N GLN A 101 -17.26 21.47 4.93
CA GLN A 101 -17.30 21.73 6.38
C GLN A 101 -15.91 21.80 7.03
N VAL A 102 -14.90 21.18 6.40
CA VAL A 102 -13.54 21.07 6.96
C VAL A 102 -12.52 21.41 5.89
N LEU A 103 -11.59 22.31 6.20
CA LEU A 103 -10.41 22.54 5.37
C LEU A 103 -9.42 21.39 5.58
N VAL A 104 -9.20 20.59 4.54
CA VAL A 104 -8.26 19.47 4.59
C VAL A 104 -7.03 19.81 3.76
N ASN A 105 -5.84 19.57 4.31
CA ASN A 105 -4.61 19.68 3.52
C ASN A 105 -4.66 18.63 2.38
N PRO A 106 -4.53 19.03 1.09
CA PRO A 106 -4.64 18.11 -0.04
C PRO A 106 -3.64 16.96 0.00
N TYR A 107 -2.42 17.20 0.49
CA TYR A 107 -1.38 16.16 0.58
C TYR A 107 -1.72 15.10 1.63
N ASN A 108 -2.25 15.53 2.78
CA ASN A 108 -2.70 14.60 3.82
C ASN A 108 -3.91 13.80 3.34
N LEU A 109 -4.87 14.45 2.69
CA LEU A 109 -6.04 13.80 2.11
C LEU A 109 -5.64 12.75 1.06
N LEU A 110 -4.68 13.08 0.19
CA LEU A 110 -4.17 12.16 -0.82
C LEU A 110 -3.47 10.95 -0.16
N GLY A 111 -2.67 11.18 0.89
CA GLY A 111 -2.05 10.11 1.66
C GLY A 111 -3.07 9.15 2.28
N VAL A 112 -4.14 9.69 2.88
CA VAL A 112 -5.24 8.90 3.45
C VAL A 112 -6.02 8.17 2.35
N ALA A 113 -6.29 8.82 1.22
CA ALA A 113 -6.97 8.21 0.09
C ALA A 113 -6.19 7.02 -0.48
N LEU A 114 -4.87 7.16 -0.65
CA LEU A 114 -4.00 6.07 -1.09
C LEU A 114 -3.95 4.94 -0.07
N SER A 115 -3.88 5.23 1.23
CA SER A 115 -3.85 4.18 2.26
C SER A 115 -5.16 3.38 2.28
N ILE A 116 -6.32 4.04 2.15
CA ILE A 116 -7.62 3.38 2.02
C ILE A 116 -7.66 2.49 0.77
N LEU A 117 -7.19 2.98 -0.38
CA LEU A 117 -7.16 2.19 -1.61
C LEU A 117 -6.28 0.93 -1.48
N VAL A 118 -5.10 1.08 -0.85
CA VAL A 118 -4.19 -0.06 -0.59
C VAL A 118 -4.82 -1.04 0.39
N LEU A 119 -5.47 -0.57 1.46
CA LEU A 119 -6.16 -1.43 2.41
C LEU A 119 -7.31 -2.21 1.76
N LEU A 120 -8.13 -1.54 0.93
CA LEU A 120 -9.17 -2.21 0.15
C LEU A 120 -8.59 -3.30 -0.74
N TYR A 121 -7.48 -3.01 -1.44
CA TYR A 121 -6.79 -4.02 -2.23
C TYR A 121 -6.35 -5.22 -1.39
N VAL A 122 -5.72 -5.00 -0.23
CA VAL A 122 -5.26 -6.08 0.66
C VAL A 122 -6.44 -6.93 1.14
N VAL A 123 -7.55 -6.30 1.54
CA VAL A 123 -8.76 -7.00 1.99
C VAL A 123 -9.33 -7.87 0.86
N TYR A 124 -9.52 -7.30 -0.33
CA TYR A 124 -10.06 -8.04 -1.47
C TYR A 124 -9.10 -9.14 -1.95
N TYR A 125 -7.79 -8.90 -1.90
CA TYR A 125 -6.79 -9.90 -2.26
C TYR A 125 -6.90 -11.12 -1.33
N HIS A 126 -6.94 -10.92 -0.02
CA HIS A 126 -7.10 -12.02 0.93
C HIS A 126 -8.47 -12.71 0.81
N TYR A 127 -9.53 -11.94 0.57
CA TYR A 127 -10.87 -12.49 0.36
C TYR A 127 -10.94 -13.42 -0.86
N TYR A 128 -10.42 -12.97 -2.01
CA TYR A 128 -10.43 -13.79 -3.23
C TYR A 128 -9.44 -14.95 -3.15
N ASN A 129 -8.28 -14.77 -2.51
CA ASN A 129 -7.31 -15.84 -2.32
C ASN A 129 -7.83 -16.94 -1.39
N ALA A 130 -8.65 -16.62 -0.38
CA ALA A 130 -9.24 -17.62 0.51
C ALA A 130 -10.39 -18.40 -0.14
N ARG A 131 -10.94 -17.90 -1.26
CA ARG A 131 -12.15 -18.44 -1.91
C ARG A 131 -11.89 -18.97 -3.33
N SER A 132 -10.63 -19.01 -3.76
CA SER A 132 -10.16 -19.55 -5.05
C SER A 132 -9.39 -20.84 -4.83
#